data_AF-A0AAE3VJI1-F1
#
_entry.id   AF-A0AAE3VJI1-F1
#
_cell.length_a   1.000
_cell.length_b   1.000
_cell.length_c   1.000
_cell.angle_alpha   90.00
_cell.angle_beta   90.00
_cell.angle_gamma   90.00
#
_symmetry.space_group_name_H-M   'P 1'
#
loop_
_entity.id
_entity.type
_entity.pdbx_description
1 polymer ?
#
loop_
_entity_poly.entity_id
_entity_poly.type
_entity_poly.pdbx_seq_one_letter_code
_entity_poly.pdbx_strand_id
1 'polypeptide(L)'
;MECIFLFPNYQLFSTTPDSDLADFAAEMLAFIDRHGELLPLIDADLDAYGLRKKAQRARQRQAARAVLPALPALLSNIPEAEPSVAPRTLETGRPRMPALVVFLFLLMRGRYGSVSDQDACERFCEYKTIEAVLSPRGLRLPSRQALVDNLNAVTNATRQAILDAQLQDCLTEELDDFKEICVDSTAVCANSAFPNDASLAARSLQRAFIELWTLREQGVVTFTDGWMPSWKDTIVCLARDINMARGKKAPSKRRKLYRATGRFILSHSWLASSLAT
;
A
#
# COMPACT_ATOMS: atom_id res chain seq x y z
N MET A 1 -11.83 -45.30 15.49
CA MET A 1 -13.17 -44.68 15.48
C MET A 1 -12.94 -43.20 15.20
N GLU A 2 -12.72 -42.86 13.93
CA GLU A 2 -12.43 -41.49 13.50
C GLU A 2 -13.74 -40.86 13.03
N CYS A 3 -14.27 -39.91 13.81
CA CYS A 3 -15.39 -39.08 13.38
C CYS A 3 -14.87 -38.00 12.44
N ILE A 4 -14.98 -38.24 11.14
CA ILE A 4 -14.89 -37.22 10.11
C ILE A 4 -16.17 -36.39 10.18
N PHE A 5 -16.12 -35.22 10.83
CA PHE A 5 -17.18 -34.21 10.70
C PHE A 5 -17.05 -33.54 9.33
N LEU A 6 -17.65 -34.15 8.32
CA LEU A 6 -18.05 -33.48 7.08
C LEU A 6 -19.28 -32.62 7.40
N PHE A 7 -19.06 -31.36 7.79
CA PHE A 7 -20.14 -30.37 7.71
C PHE A 7 -20.26 -29.93 6.23
N PRO A 8 -21.39 -30.20 5.55
CA PRO A 8 -21.62 -29.61 4.25
C PRO A 8 -22.00 -28.14 4.47
N ASN A 9 -21.09 -27.22 4.12
CA ASN A 9 -21.37 -25.78 4.08
C ASN A 9 -22.39 -25.48 2.97
N TYR A 10 -23.68 -25.67 3.25
CA TYR A 10 -24.76 -25.13 2.43
C TYR A 10 -25.02 -23.67 2.84
N GLN A 11 -24.14 -22.74 2.45
CA GLN A 11 -24.52 -21.33 2.39
C GLN A 11 -25.32 -21.11 1.11
N LEU A 12 -26.65 -21.15 1.22
CA LEU A 12 -27.60 -20.81 0.15
C LEU A 12 -27.49 -19.36 -0.32
N PHE A 13 -26.93 -18.49 0.53
CA PHE A 13 -26.60 -17.11 0.22
C PHE A 13 -25.17 -16.82 0.69
N SER A 14 -24.35 -16.19 -0.14
CA SER A 14 -23.05 -15.67 0.27
C SER A 14 -23.27 -14.44 1.15
N THR A 15 -23.39 -14.64 2.45
CA THR A 15 -23.41 -13.53 3.40
C THR A 15 -21.99 -13.02 3.60
N THR A 16 -21.79 -11.71 3.51
CA THR A 16 -20.51 -11.08 3.90
C THR A 16 -20.20 -11.51 5.34
N PRO A 17 -18.96 -11.95 5.64
CA PRO A 17 -18.58 -12.24 7.01
C PRO A 17 -18.78 -11.00 7.89
N ASP A 18 -19.23 -11.20 9.13
CA ASP A 18 -19.16 -10.17 10.17
C ASP A 18 -17.69 -10.03 10.59
N SER A 19 -16.99 -9.05 9.99
CA SER A 19 -15.55 -8.84 10.19
C SER A 19 -15.18 -7.36 10.11
N ASP A 20 -14.08 -6.99 10.78
CA ASP A 20 -13.49 -5.65 10.70
C ASP A 20 -13.24 -5.19 9.25
N LEU A 21 -12.97 -6.12 8.32
CA LEU A 21 -12.77 -5.81 6.91
C LEU A 21 -14.10 -5.53 6.20
N ALA A 22 -15.18 -6.19 6.59
CA ALA A 22 -16.51 -5.94 6.04
C ALA A 22 -16.98 -4.53 6.41
N ASP A 23 -16.82 -4.14 7.68
CA ASP A 23 -17.11 -2.78 8.15
C ASP A 23 -16.25 -1.75 7.43
N PHE A 24 -14.93 -2.02 7.34
CA PHE A 24 -14.02 -1.15 6.61
C PHE A 24 -14.41 -1.01 5.13
N ALA A 25 -14.81 -2.10 4.47
CA ALA A 25 -15.25 -2.05 3.08
C ALA A 25 -16.58 -1.32 2.88
N ALA A 26 -17.51 -1.44 3.82
CA ALA A 26 -18.73 -0.65 3.82
C ALA A 26 -18.42 0.85 3.89
N GLU A 27 -17.50 1.24 4.79
CA GLU A 27 -17.12 2.65 4.91
C GLU A 27 -16.34 3.18 3.70
N MET A 28 -15.48 2.36 3.09
CA MET A 28 -14.82 2.75 1.84
C MET A 28 -15.84 3.03 0.72
N LEU A 29 -16.92 2.25 0.65
CA LEU A 29 -17.98 2.45 -0.33
C LEU A 29 -18.81 3.70 -0.02
N ALA A 30 -19.22 3.88 1.23
CA ALA A 30 -19.95 5.08 1.67
C ALA A 30 -19.14 6.35 1.43
N PHE A 31 -17.83 6.30 1.68
CA PHE A 31 -16.91 7.39 1.39
C PHE A 31 -16.88 7.73 -0.11
N ILE A 32 -16.84 6.73 -1.00
CA ILE A 32 -16.85 6.99 -2.45
C ILE A 32 -18.22 7.45 -2.96
N ASP A 33 -19.30 7.06 -2.30
CA ASP A 33 -20.63 7.58 -2.60
C ASP A 33 -20.73 9.08 -2.26
N ARG A 34 -19.98 9.56 -1.26
CA ARG A 34 -19.84 10.99 -0.94
C ARG A 34 -18.84 11.72 -1.85
N HIS A 35 -17.73 11.06 -2.19
CA HIS A 35 -16.59 11.61 -2.94
C HIS A 35 -16.40 10.96 -4.32
N GLY A 36 -17.48 10.91 -5.10
CA GLY A 36 -17.48 10.26 -6.41
C GLY A 36 -16.50 10.89 -7.41
N GLU A 37 -16.10 12.14 -7.20
CA GLU A 37 -15.10 12.88 -8.00
C GLU A 37 -13.70 12.27 -7.94
N LEU A 38 -13.40 11.44 -6.94
CA LEU A 38 -12.09 10.77 -6.81
C LEU A 38 -11.91 9.64 -7.83
N LEU A 39 -12.99 8.98 -8.26
CA LEU A 39 -12.91 7.87 -9.22
C LEU A 39 -12.40 8.32 -10.60
N PRO A 40 -12.89 9.44 -11.20
CA PRO A 40 -12.31 10.00 -12.41
C PRO A 40 -10.82 10.33 -12.32
N LEU A 41 -10.31 10.78 -11.17
CA LEU A 41 -8.87 11.05 -10.99
C LEU A 41 -8.05 9.77 -11.08
N ILE A 42 -8.55 8.69 -10.46
CA ILE A 42 -7.93 7.38 -10.55
C ILE A 42 -7.98 6.86 -11.99
N ASP A 43 -9.12 6.95 -12.67
CA ASP A 43 -9.22 6.54 -14.07
C ASP A 43 -8.24 7.30 -14.97
N ALA A 44 -8.09 8.62 -14.78
CA ALA A 44 -7.13 9.43 -15.52
C ALA A 44 -5.68 8.98 -15.30
N ASP A 45 -5.31 8.62 -14.06
CA ASP A 45 -3.99 8.06 -13.74
C ASP A 45 -3.75 6.71 -14.41
N LEU A 46 -4.76 5.83 -14.38
CA LEU A 46 -4.70 4.52 -15.03
C LEU A 46 -4.57 4.64 -16.56
N ASP A 47 -5.25 5.61 -17.15
CA ASP A 47 -5.18 5.90 -18.58
C ASP A 47 -3.80 6.44 -18.96
N ALA A 48 -3.28 7.41 -18.21
CA ALA A 48 -1.94 7.96 -18.40
C ALA A 48 -0.87 6.86 -18.31
N TYR A 49 -0.98 5.97 -17.32
CA TYR A 49 -0.11 4.80 -17.19
C TYR A 49 -0.26 3.84 -18.37
N GLY A 50 -1.50 3.60 -18.82
CA GLY A 50 -1.80 2.79 -20.00
C GLY A 50 -1.13 3.31 -21.28
N LEU A 51 -1.21 4.62 -21.52
CA LEU A 51 -0.58 5.30 -22.65
C LEU A 51 0.95 5.19 -22.59
N ARG A 52 1.55 5.42 -21.42
CA ARG A 52 3.00 5.25 -21.21
C ARG A 52 3.45 3.81 -21.52
N LYS A 53 2.72 2.81 -21.05
CA LYS A 53 3.02 1.39 -21.31
C LYS A 53 2.89 1.04 -22.80
N LYS A 54 1.91 1.61 -23.52
CA LYS A 54 1.77 1.43 -24.99
C LYS A 54 2.93 2.10 -25.74
N ALA A 55 3.29 3.33 -25.38
CA ALA A 55 4.43 4.05 -25.95
C ALA A 55 5.76 3.31 -25.73
N GLN A 56 5.99 2.77 -24.53
CA GLN A 56 7.18 1.96 -24.23
C GLN A 56 7.25 0.70 -25.10
N ARG A 57 6.14 -0.02 -25.26
CA ARG A 57 6.08 -1.20 -26.14
C ARG A 57 6.35 -0.84 -27.60
N ALA A 58 5.84 0.29 -28.08
CA ALA A 58 6.12 0.77 -29.43
C ALA A 58 7.62 1.04 -29.63
N ARG A 59 8.28 1.72 -28.68
CA ARG A 59 9.74 1.95 -28.70
C ARG A 59 10.52 0.65 -28.66
N GLN A 60 10.12 -0.31 -27.82
CA GLN A 60 10.76 -1.63 -27.76
C GLN A 60 10.66 -2.40 -29.08
N ARG A 61 9.50 -2.34 -29.75
CA ARG A 61 9.32 -2.96 -31.09
C ARG A 61 10.20 -2.31 -32.14
N GLN A 62 10.29 -0.98 -32.14
CA GLN A 62 11.17 -0.24 -33.05
C GLN A 62 12.64 -0.60 -32.82
N ALA A 63 13.08 -0.62 -31.56
CA ALA A 63 14.44 -1.01 -31.18
C ALA A 63 14.77 -2.47 -31.58
N ALA A 64 13.86 -3.41 -31.33
CA ALA A 64 14.03 -4.81 -31.74
C ALA A 64 14.18 -4.95 -33.26
N ARG A 65 13.42 -4.17 -34.05
CA ARG A 65 13.50 -4.18 -35.52
C ARG A 65 14.79 -3.53 -36.05
N ALA A 66 15.39 -2.59 -35.32
CA ALA A 66 16.67 -1.99 -35.66
C ALA A 66 17.88 -2.91 -35.37
N VAL A 67 17.75 -3.83 -34.42
CA VAL A 67 18.82 -4.76 -33.99
C VAL A 67 18.77 -6.09 -34.74
N LEU A 68 17.63 -6.47 -35.30
CA LEU A 68 17.50 -7.70 -36.09
C LEU A 68 18.16 -7.50 -37.48
N PRO A 69 19.19 -8.30 -37.86
CA PRO A 69 19.67 -8.32 -39.24
C PRO A 69 18.50 -8.72 -40.13
N ALA A 70 18.32 -7.99 -41.24
CA ALA A 70 17.19 -8.15 -42.15
C ALA A 70 17.04 -9.61 -42.60
N LEU A 71 16.14 -10.35 -41.95
CA LEU A 71 15.60 -11.63 -42.41
C LEU A 71 14.23 -11.33 -43.03
N PRO A 72 14.15 -11.16 -44.35
CA PRO A 72 12.93 -10.67 -45.02
C PRO A 72 11.72 -11.57 -44.78
N ALA A 73 11.93 -12.86 -44.55
CA ALA A 73 10.88 -13.85 -44.34
C ALA A 73 10.15 -13.76 -42.98
N LEU A 74 10.75 -13.11 -41.96
CA LEU A 74 10.13 -12.93 -40.64
C LEU A 74 9.36 -11.60 -40.51
N LEU A 75 9.61 -10.66 -41.43
CA LEU A 75 9.01 -9.32 -41.41
C LEU A 75 7.72 -9.21 -42.22
N SER A 76 7.44 -10.16 -43.12
CA SER A 76 6.23 -10.21 -43.96
C SER A 76 4.92 -10.37 -43.18
N ASN A 77 5.00 -10.88 -41.94
CA ASN A 77 3.85 -11.05 -41.04
C ASN A 77 3.70 -9.93 -40.00
N ILE A 78 4.52 -8.88 -40.07
CA ILE A 78 4.44 -7.73 -39.15
C ILE A 78 3.77 -6.59 -39.91
N PRO A 79 2.51 -6.22 -39.58
CA PRO A 79 1.84 -5.09 -40.21
C PRO A 79 2.72 -3.84 -40.15
N GLU A 80 2.80 -3.12 -41.26
CA GLU A 80 3.45 -1.80 -41.30
C GLU A 80 2.81 -0.91 -40.22
N ALA A 81 3.62 -0.42 -39.29
CA ALA A 81 3.14 0.48 -38.27
C ALA A 81 3.13 1.91 -38.81
N GLU A 82 1.98 2.58 -38.69
CA GLU A 82 1.83 4.01 -38.88
C GLU A 82 2.88 4.83 -38.09
N PRO A 83 3.21 6.05 -38.57
CA PRO A 83 4.31 6.85 -38.06
C PRO A 83 4.27 7.06 -36.55
N SER A 84 5.47 7.21 -35.98
CA SER A 84 5.83 7.40 -34.57
C SER A 84 5.14 8.60 -33.89
N VAL A 85 3.83 8.53 -33.71
CA VAL A 85 3.07 9.45 -32.86
C VAL A 85 2.76 8.70 -31.58
N ALA A 86 3.13 9.26 -30.43
CA ALA A 86 2.73 8.71 -29.15
C ALA A 86 1.19 8.55 -29.15
N PRO A 87 0.65 7.38 -28.75
CA PRO A 87 -0.79 7.17 -28.79
C PRO A 87 -1.46 8.27 -27.95
N ARG A 88 -2.36 9.04 -28.57
CA ARG A 88 -3.11 10.12 -27.90
C ARG A 88 -4.37 9.59 -27.21
N THR A 89 -4.84 8.42 -27.62
CA THR A 89 -6.04 7.77 -27.11
C THR A 89 -5.80 6.27 -26.95
N LEU A 90 -6.50 5.67 -25.99
CA LEU A 90 -6.48 4.23 -25.79
C LEU A 90 -7.51 3.57 -26.74
N GLU A 91 -7.10 2.51 -27.42
CA GLU A 91 -7.98 1.68 -28.25
C GLU A 91 -8.75 0.67 -27.38
N THR A 92 -9.83 0.11 -27.93
CA THR A 92 -10.67 -0.92 -27.32
C THR A 92 -9.94 -2.26 -27.21
N GLY A 93 -9.13 -2.41 -26.16
CA GLY A 93 -8.50 -3.67 -25.75
C GLY A 93 -9.21 -4.32 -24.57
N ARG A 94 -8.49 -5.14 -23.79
CA ARG A 94 -8.99 -5.68 -22.51
C ARG A 94 -9.46 -4.52 -21.61
N PRO A 95 -10.68 -4.59 -21.03
CA PRO A 95 -11.17 -3.56 -20.13
C PRO A 95 -10.19 -3.33 -18.98
N ARG A 96 -9.97 -2.05 -18.65
CA ARG A 96 -9.08 -1.64 -17.57
C ARG A 96 -9.61 -2.10 -16.23
N MET A 97 -8.71 -2.18 -15.26
CA MET A 97 -9.14 -2.37 -13.88
C MET A 97 -9.99 -1.16 -13.48
N PRO A 98 -11.23 -1.34 -13.02
CA PRO A 98 -12.08 -0.20 -12.68
C PRO A 98 -11.48 0.62 -11.54
N ALA A 99 -11.62 1.95 -11.60
CA ALA A 99 -11.13 2.86 -10.55
C ALA A 99 -11.59 2.44 -9.15
N LEU A 100 -12.84 1.98 -9.00
CA LEU A 100 -13.36 1.49 -7.72
C LEU A 100 -12.52 0.35 -7.13
N VAL A 101 -12.09 -0.60 -7.97
CA VAL A 101 -11.22 -1.70 -7.52
C VAL A 101 -9.88 -1.15 -7.06
N VAL A 102 -9.28 -0.27 -7.85
CA VAL A 102 -7.98 0.35 -7.51
C VAL A 102 -8.08 1.16 -6.22
N PHE A 103 -9.15 1.93 -6.04
CA PHE A 103 -9.46 2.71 -4.85
C PHE A 103 -9.55 1.83 -3.59
N LEU A 104 -10.40 0.79 -3.62
CA LEU A 104 -10.58 -0.12 -2.49
C LEU A 104 -9.23 -0.70 -2.04
N PHE A 105 -8.45 -1.22 -3.00
CA PHE A 105 -7.15 -1.80 -2.67
C PHE A 105 -6.08 -0.77 -2.29
N LEU A 106 -6.22 0.50 -2.72
CA LEU A 106 -5.32 1.57 -2.29
C LEU A 106 -5.54 1.90 -0.80
N LEU A 107 -6.79 1.98 -0.36
CA LEU A 107 -7.13 2.19 1.04
C LEU A 107 -6.76 0.98 1.91
N MET A 108 -7.03 -0.23 1.41
CA MET A 108 -6.60 -1.46 2.08
C MET A 108 -5.06 -1.54 2.19
N ARG A 109 -4.31 -1.07 1.19
CA ARG A 109 -2.85 -0.92 1.29
C ARG A 109 -2.45 0.08 2.38
N GLY A 110 -3.19 1.17 2.53
CA GLY A 110 -3.00 2.13 3.63
C GLY A 110 -3.20 1.52 5.01
N ARG A 111 -4.26 0.70 5.17
CA ARG A 111 -4.62 0.04 6.44
C ARG A 111 -3.69 -1.11 6.81
N TYR A 112 -3.39 -2.00 5.86
CA TYR A 112 -2.70 -3.27 6.13
C TYR A 112 -1.23 -3.29 5.73
N GLY A 113 -0.75 -2.31 4.95
CA GLY A 113 0.62 -2.28 4.43
C GLY A 113 0.74 -2.77 2.99
N SER A 114 1.92 -3.22 2.57
CA SER A 114 2.20 -3.47 1.15
C SER A 114 1.39 -4.64 0.58
N VAL A 115 0.80 -4.45 -0.59
CA VAL A 115 0.14 -5.51 -1.39
C VAL A 115 1.11 -6.59 -1.89
N SER A 116 2.42 -6.33 -1.76
CA SER A 116 3.46 -7.31 -2.05
C SER A 116 3.98 -8.04 -0.81
N ASP A 117 3.56 -7.69 0.40
CA ASP A 117 3.99 -8.38 1.62
C ASP A 117 3.15 -9.64 1.88
N GLN A 118 3.75 -10.71 2.39
CA GLN A 118 3.06 -11.99 2.56
C GLN A 118 2.00 -11.91 3.66
N ASP A 119 2.31 -11.30 4.80
CA ASP A 119 1.37 -11.11 5.91
C ASP A 119 0.20 -10.20 5.48
N ALA A 120 0.48 -9.14 4.73
CA ALA A 120 -0.57 -8.29 4.16
C ALA A 120 -1.40 -9.03 3.09
N CYS A 121 -0.76 -9.85 2.24
CA CYS A 121 -1.47 -10.75 1.30
C CYS A 121 -2.40 -11.72 2.03
N GLU A 122 -1.93 -12.35 3.09
CA GLU A 122 -2.74 -13.26 3.91
C GLU A 122 -3.88 -12.54 4.64
N ARG A 123 -3.75 -11.24 4.92
CA ARG A 123 -4.87 -10.41 5.42
C ARG A 123 -5.81 -9.94 4.31
N PHE A 124 -5.31 -9.71 3.09
CA PHE A 124 -6.15 -9.61 1.89
C PHE A 124 -6.85 -10.94 1.57
N CYS A 125 -6.38 -12.08 2.13
CA CYS A 125 -7.02 -13.40 2.01
C CYS A 125 -8.30 -13.57 2.85
N GLU A 126 -8.89 -12.51 3.42
CA GLU A 126 -10.36 -12.42 3.54
C GLU A 126 -11.00 -12.27 2.13
N TYR A 127 -10.62 -13.19 1.23
CA TYR A 127 -11.00 -13.27 -0.16
C TYR A 127 -12.52 -13.24 -0.30
N LYS A 128 -13.23 -13.89 0.62
CA LYS A 128 -14.70 -13.91 0.66
C LYS A 128 -15.32 -12.54 0.94
N THR A 129 -14.73 -11.73 1.82
CA THR A 129 -15.25 -10.40 2.16
C THR A 129 -15.12 -9.46 0.96
N ILE A 130 -13.94 -9.45 0.33
CA ILE A 130 -13.69 -8.61 -0.86
C ILE A 130 -14.50 -9.12 -2.07
N GLU A 131 -14.58 -10.44 -2.26
CA GLU A 131 -15.40 -11.04 -3.32
C GLU A 131 -16.89 -10.74 -3.12
N ALA A 132 -17.39 -10.74 -1.88
CA ALA A 132 -18.76 -10.34 -1.56
C ALA A 132 -19.01 -8.85 -1.86
N VAL A 133 -18.00 -7.99 -1.74
CA VAL A 133 -18.09 -6.56 -2.12
C VAL A 133 -18.08 -6.36 -3.64
N LEU A 134 -17.23 -7.12 -4.36
CA LEU A 134 -17.01 -6.93 -5.80
C LEU A 134 -18.04 -7.65 -6.68
N SER A 135 -18.44 -8.87 -6.31
CA SER A 135 -19.29 -9.72 -7.17
C SER A 135 -20.67 -9.11 -7.48
N PRO A 136 -21.39 -8.49 -6.52
CA PRO A 136 -22.67 -7.83 -6.81
C PRO A 136 -22.55 -6.66 -7.80
N ARG A 137 -21.35 -6.09 -7.95
CA ARG A 137 -21.04 -4.99 -8.87
C ARG A 137 -20.53 -5.49 -10.22
N GLY A 138 -20.55 -6.81 -10.47
CA GLY A 138 -19.99 -7.43 -11.67
C GLY A 138 -18.47 -7.36 -11.76
N LEU A 139 -17.80 -7.04 -10.65
CA LEU A 139 -16.35 -6.87 -10.57
C LEU A 139 -15.69 -8.17 -10.13
N ARG A 140 -14.50 -8.43 -10.68
CA ARG A 140 -13.70 -9.62 -10.34
C ARG A 140 -12.46 -9.23 -9.57
N LEU A 141 -12.03 -10.12 -8.69
CA LEU A 141 -10.78 -9.93 -7.97
C LEU A 141 -9.59 -9.89 -8.96
N PRO A 142 -8.73 -8.87 -8.88
CA PRO A 142 -7.56 -8.79 -9.75
C PRO A 142 -6.46 -9.78 -9.30
N SER A 143 -5.57 -10.15 -10.23
CA SER A 143 -4.35 -10.86 -9.86
C SER A 143 -3.40 -9.93 -9.10
N ARG A 144 -2.59 -10.48 -8.18
CA ARG A 144 -1.62 -9.72 -7.39
C ARG A 144 -0.73 -8.81 -8.24
N GLN A 145 -0.20 -9.34 -9.35
CA GLN A 145 0.66 -8.54 -10.23
C GLN A 145 -0.10 -7.40 -10.90
N ALA A 146 -1.32 -7.65 -11.38
CA ALA A 146 -2.15 -6.60 -11.96
C ALA A 146 -2.47 -5.54 -10.91
N LEU A 147 -2.73 -5.96 -9.66
CA LEU A 147 -3.04 -5.04 -8.59
C LEU A 147 -1.85 -4.13 -8.26
N VAL A 148 -0.65 -4.69 -8.08
CA VAL A 148 0.57 -3.91 -7.80
C VAL A 148 0.86 -2.91 -8.93
N ASP A 149 0.77 -3.33 -10.20
CA ASP A 149 0.97 -2.46 -11.35
C ASP A 149 0.02 -1.25 -11.33
N ASN A 150 -1.28 -1.47 -11.06
CA ASN A 150 -2.30 -0.41 -11.09
C ASN A 150 -2.26 0.47 -9.83
N LEU A 151 -1.96 -0.06 -8.65
CA LEU A 151 -1.78 0.75 -7.43
C LEU A 151 -0.59 1.70 -7.52
N ASN A 152 0.47 1.26 -8.19
CA ASN A 152 1.65 2.10 -8.44
C ASN A 152 1.43 3.09 -9.59
N ALA A 153 0.39 2.92 -10.39
CA ALA A 153 -0.01 3.88 -11.43
C ALA A 153 -0.69 5.13 -10.85
N VAL A 154 -1.36 5.01 -9.70
CA VAL A 154 -2.00 6.14 -9.02
C VAL A 154 -0.95 7.14 -8.56
N THR A 155 -1.11 8.40 -8.97
CA THR A 155 -0.16 9.47 -8.70
C THR A 155 -0.26 9.96 -7.25
N ASN A 156 0.79 10.64 -6.78
CA ASN A 156 0.77 11.26 -5.46
C ASN A 156 -0.26 12.39 -5.37
N ALA A 157 -0.58 13.07 -6.48
CA ALA A 157 -1.62 14.09 -6.52
C ALA A 157 -3.00 13.48 -6.22
N THR A 158 -3.35 12.36 -6.88
CA THR A 158 -4.61 11.64 -6.61
C THR A 158 -4.64 11.07 -5.19
N ARG A 159 -3.52 10.54 -4.69
CA ARG A 159 -3.42 10.08 -3.29
C ARG A 159 -3.63 11.21 -2.29
N GLN A 160 -3.10 12.40 -2.58
CA GLN A 160 -3.30 13.57 -1.75
C GLN A 160 -4.76 14.02 -1.78
N ALA A 161 -5.41 14.04 -2.96
CA ALA A 161 -6.83 14.36 -3.07
C ALA A 161 -7.72 13.41 -2.25
N ILE A 162 -7.41 12.10 -2.26
CA ILE A 162 -8.10 11.11 -1.40
C ILE A 162 -7.89 11.44 0.08
N LEU A 163 -6.65 11.76 0.48
CA LEU A 163 -6.35 12.12 1.86
C LEU A 163 -7.07 13.41 2.29
N ASP A 164 -7.08 14.43 1.44
CA ASP A 164 -7.73 15.71 1.71
C ASP A 164 -9.24 15.53 1.89
N ALA A 165 -9.87 14.68 1.07
CA ALA A 165 -11.28 14.31 1.22
C ALA A 165 -11.54 13.57 2.55
N GLN A 166 -10.67 12.63 2.94
CA GLN A 166 -10.77 11.96 4.23
C GLN A 166 -10.64 12.93 5.42
N LEU A 167 -9.70 13.88 5.34
CA LEU A 167 -9.55 14.91 6.37
C LEU A 167 -10.77 15.83 6.44
N GLN A 168 -11.37 16.14 5.29
CA GLN A 168 -12.59 16.94 5.22
C GLN A 168 -13.78 16.20 5.86
N ASP A 169 -13.94 14.90 5.63
CA ASP A 169 -14.95 14.08 6.31
C ASP A 169 -14.71 14.09 7.83
N CYS A 170 -13.47 13.89 8.29
CA CYS A 170 -13.14 13.94 9.71
C CYS A 170 -13.50 15.29 10.36
N LEU A 171 -13.24 16.40 9.67
CA LEU A 171 -13.61 17.75 10.14
C LEU A 171 -15.13 17.95 10.17
N THR A 172 -15.82 17.46 9.14
CA THR A 172 -17.27 17.64 8.97
C THR A 172 -18.06 16.83 10.00
N GLU A 173 -17.56 15.62 10.33
CA GLU A 173 -18.13 14.74 11.34
C GLU A 173 -17.63 15.08 12.76
N GLU A 174 -16.83 16.13 12.91
CA GLU A 174 -16.22 16.56 14.18
C GLU A 174 -15.45 15.43 14.90
N LEU A 175 -14.87 14.50 14.13
CA LEU A 175 -14.10 13.37 14.67
C LEU A 175 -12.77 13.83 15.25
N ASP A 176 -12.19 14.88 14.68
CA ASP A 176 -10.91 15.45 15.08
C ASP A 176 -10.85 16.92 14.64
N ASP A 177 -10.28 17.79 15.48
CA ASP A 177 -10.01 19.19 15.11
C ASP A 177 -8.57 19.41 14.67
N PHE A 178 -7.76 18.35 14.70
CA PHE A 178 -6.34 18.28 14.37
C PHE A 178 -5.47 19.32 15.12
N LYS A 179 -5.98 19.90 16.21
CA LYS A 179 -5.22 20.90 17.01
C LYS A 179 -4.26 20.23 17.97
N GLU A 180 -4.67 19.10 18.53
CA GLU A 180 -3.93 18.36 19.54
C GLU A 180 -3.85 16.88 19.16
N ILE A 181 -2.66 16.30 19.26
CA ILE A 181 -2.47 14.87 19.06
C ILE A 181 -2.57 14.14 20.41
N CYS A 182 -3.61 13.33 20.59
CA CYS A 182 -3.73 12.48 21.77
C CYS A 182 -3.06 11.13 21.51
N VAL A 183 -1.87 10.93 22.10
CA VAL A 183 -1.14 9.66 22.02
C VAL A 183 -1.31 8.89 23.33
N ASP A 184 -2.33 8.03 23.43
CA ASP A 184 -2.49 7.17 24.60
C ASP A 184 -1.52 5.98 24.53
N SER A 185 -0.49 6.02 25.38
CA SER A 185 0.52 4.96 25.51
C SER A 185 0.06 3.76 26.33
N THR A 186 -1.17 3.75 26.88
CA THR A 186 -1.54 2.84 27.97
C THR A 186 -2.62 1.81 27.64
N ALA A 187 -3.65 2.13 26.85
CA ALA A 187 -4.72 1.18 26.51
C ALA A 187 -4.34 0.23 25.35
N VAL A 188 -4.47 -1.09 25.55
CA VAL A 188 -4.04 -2.12 24.58
C VAL A 188 -4.90 -2.10 23.31
N CYS A 189 -6.20 -1.79 23.41
CA CYS A 189 -7.10 -1.71 22.26
C CYS A 189 -6.84 -0.45 21.41
N ALA A 190 -6.52 0.68 22.07
CA ALA A 190 -6.11 1.91 21.39
C ALA A 190 -4.74 1.76 20.69
N ASN A 191 -3.79 1.06 21.31
CA ASN A 191 -2.46 0.78 20.74
C ASN A 191 -2.47 -0.07 19.45
N SER A 192 -3.56 -0.80 19.18
CA SER A 192 -3.76 -1.55 17.93
C SER A 192 -4.58 -0.79 16.88
N ALA A 193 -5.43 0.14 17.30
CA ALA A 193 -6.33 0.91 16.43
C ALA A 193 -5.72 2.25 15.96
N PHE A 194 -4.82 2.84 16.76
CA PHE A 194 -4.21 4.14 16.51
C PHE A 194 -2.68 4.08 16.63
N PRO A 195 -1.94 4.95 15.90
CA PRO A 195 -0.49 5.01 16.04
C PRO A 195 -0.11 5.47 17.45
N ASN A 196 0.61 4.63 18.18
CA ASN A 196 1.18 4.98 19.49
C ASN A 196 2.61 5.51 19.38
N ASP A 197 3.15 6.06 20.48
CA ASP A 197 4.49 6.66 20.52
C ASP A 197 5.58 5.77 19.93
N ALA A 198 5.54 4.47 20.24
CA ALA A 198 6.52 3.51 19.73
C ALA A 198 6.40 3.33 18.21
N SER A 199 5.16 3.30 17.69
CA SER A 199 4.86 3.16 16.27
C SER A 199 5.17 4.43 15.49
N LEU A 200 4.90 5.61 16.08
CA LEU A 200 5.23 6.91 15.52
C LEU A 200 6.75 7.09 15.44
N ALA A 201 7.47 6.83 16.53
CA ALA A 201 8.94 6.90 16.55
C ALA A 201 9.57 5.94 15.54
N ALA A 202 9.05 4.71 15.44
CA ALA A 202 9.51 3.74 14.45
C ALA A 202 9.31 4.21 13.02
N ARG A 203 8.11 4.71 12.69
CA ARG A 203 7.78 5.21 11.35
C ARG A 203 8.57 6.48 10.99
N SER A 204 8.78 7.39 11.93
CA SER A 204 9.60 8.59 11.73
C SER A 204 11.05 8.22 11.42
N LEU A 205 11.62 7.26 12.16
CA LEU A 205 12.99 6.78 11.91
C LEU A 205 13.09 6.01 10.58
N GLN A 206 12.08 5.23 10.21
CA GLN A 206 12.02 4.60 8.89
C GLN A 206 11.99 5.62 7.75
N ARG A 207 11.20 6.69 7.89
CA ARG A 207 11.15 7.77 6.91
C ARG A 207 12.50 8.49 6.81
N ALA A 208 13.06 8.90 7.95
CA ALA A 208 14.39 9.51 7.98
C ALA A 208 15.46 8.61 7.32
N PHE A 209 15.37 7.29 7.51
CA PHE A 209 16.25 6.34 6.84
C PHE A 209 16.09 6.35 5.31
N ILE A 210 14.86 6.32 4.80
CA ILE A 210 14.59 6.36 3.36
C ILE A 210 15.18 7.65 2.76
N GLU A 211 14.95 8.79 3.40
CA GLU A 211 15.48 10.08 2.94
C GLU A 211 17.01 10.10 2.96
N LEU A 212 17.64 9.63 4.04
CA LEU A 212 19.10 9.53 4.13
C LEU A 212 19.68 8.62 3.05
N TRP A 213 18.99 7.52 2.73
CA TRP A 213 19.40 6.60 1.67
C TRP A 213 19.31 7.28 0.30
N THR A 214 18.23 8.00 0.01
CA THR A 214 18.09 8.79 -1.22
C THR A 214 19.18 9.86 -1.34
N LEU A 215 19.50 10.56 -0.25
CA LEU A 215 20.59 11.54 -0.23
C LEU A 215 21.96 10.90 -0.47
N ARG A 216 22.18 9.67 0.01
CA ARG A 216 23.41 8.92 -0.28
C ARG A 216 23.50 8.50 -1.74
N GLU A 217 22.41 8.02 -2.34
CA GLU A 217 22.37 7.70 -3.78
C GLU A 217 22.66 8.93 -4.65
N GLN A 218 22.33 10.12 -4.15
CA GLN A 218 22.65 11.40 -4.77
C GLN A 218 24.05 11.94 -4.43
N GLY A 219 24.83 11.22 -3.61
CA GLY A 219 26.19 11.61 -3.21
C GLY A 219 26.26 12.76 -2.19
N VAL A 220 25.14 13.13 -1.57
CA VAL A 220 25.05 14.25 -0.61
C VAL A 220 25.51 13.82 0.78
N VAL A 221 25.31 12.56 1.16
CA VAL A 221 25.64 12.02 2.49
C VAL A 221 26.36 10.67 2.34
N THR A 222 27.28 10.37 3.25
CA THR A 222 27.96 9.06 3.29
C THR A 222 27.76 8.38 4.65
N PHE A 223 27.47 7.08 4.65
CA PHE A 223 27.38 6.26 5.87
C PHE A 223 27.73 4.80 5.56
N THR A 224 28.10 4.04 6.59
CA THR A 224 28.65 2.68 6.48
C THR A 224 27.58 1.64 6.15
N ASP A 225 27.89 0.69 5.26
CA ASP A 225 26.93 -0.28 4.67
C ASP A 225 26.34 -1.34 5.62
N GLY A 226 26.75 -1.40 6.89
CA GLY A 226 26.19 -2.32 7.89
C GLY A 226 25.30 -1.66 8.95
N TRP A 227 25.21 -0.34 8.95
CA TRP A 227 24.71 0.42 10.10
C TRP A 227 23.19 0.52 10.17
N MET A 228 22.53 0.71 9.03
CA MET A 228 21.15 1.19 9.02
C MET A 228 20.05 0.14 8.73
N PRO A 229 20.29 -0.94 7.95
CA PRO A 229 19.28 -1.98 7.77
C PRO A 229 18.90 -2.68 9.09
N SER A 230 19.90 -2.94 9.95
CA SER A 230 19.70 -3.60 11.25
C SER A 230 18.87 -2.74 12.21
N TRP A 231 19.00 -1.40 12.14
CA TRP A 231 18.25 -0.49 13.00
C TRP A 231 16.78 -0.41 12.62
N LYS A 232 16.50 -0.34 11.31
CA LYS A 232 15.14 -0.37 10.79
C LYS A 232 14.39 -1.58 11.32
N ASP A 233 14.97 -2.77 11.20
CA ASP A 233 14.30 -4.01 11.59
C ASP A 233 14.18 -4.12 13.11
N THR A 234 15.21 -3.70 13.85
CA THR A 234 15.21 -3.73 15.33
C THR A 234 14.14 -2.80 15.92
N ILE A 235 14.01 -1.59 15.39
CA ILE A 235 13.04 -0.61 15.86
C ILE A 235 11.60 -1.04 15.53
N VAL A 236 11.37 -1.64 14.36
CA VAL A 236 10.08 -2.23 14.00
C VAL A 236 9.71 -3.38 14.94
N CYS A 237 10.67 -4.27 15.23
CA CYS A 237 10.44 -5.38 16.15
C CYS A 237 10.11 -4.87 17.56
N LEU A 238 10.84 -3.84 18.05
CA LEU A 238 10.56 -3.24 19.35
C LEU A 238 9.19 -2.57 19.41
N ALA A 239 8.80 -1.83 18.38
CA ALA A 239 7.46 -1.21 18.30
C ALA A 239 6.36 -2.27 18.27
N ARG A 240 6.51 -3.31 17.44
CA ARG A 240 5.59 -4.45 17.40
C ARG A 240 5.48 -5.13 18.76
N ASP A 241 6.59 -5.40 19.43
CA ASP A 241 6.60 -6.09 20.72
C ASP A 241 5.97 -5.26 21.84
N ILE A 242 6.08 -3.92 21.76
CA ILE A 242 5.36 -2.98 22.64
C ILE A 242 3.86 -3.08 22.41
N ASN A 243 3.43 -3.09 21.15
CA ASN A 243 2.01 -3.16 20.76
C ASN A 243 1.38 -4.51 21.12
N MET A 244 2.16 -5.58 21.03
CA MET A 244 1.71 -6.95 21.31
C MET A 244 1.83 -7.36 22.79
N ALA A 245 2.33 -6.48 23.67
CA ALA A 245 2.47 -6.81 25.09
C ALA A 245 1.10 -6.88 25.80
N ARG A 246 0.64 -8.10 26.10
CA ARG A 246 -0.66 -8.37 26.76
C ARG A 246 -0.54 -9.04 28.14
N GLY A 247 -1.61 -8.97 28.93
CA GLY A 247 -1.76 -9.65 30.22
C GLY A 247 -1.25 -8.89 31.45
N LYS A 248 -1.36 -9.49 32.64
CA LYS A 248 -1.06 -8.86 33.95
C LYS A 248 0.38 -8.32 34.06
N LYS A 249 1.34 -8.89 33.32
CA LYS A 249 2.76 -8.44 33.30
C LYS A 249 3.06 -7.43 32.18
N ALA A 250 2.08 -7.06 31.34
CA ALA A 250 2.27 -6.17 30.21
C ALA A 250 2.86 -4.79 30.56
N PRO A 251 2.45 -4.10 31.65
CA PRO A 251 3.03 -2.79 31.98
C PRO A 251 4.53 -2.86 32.25
N SER A 252 4.98 -3.88 32.99
CA SER A 252 6.40 -4.10 33.27
C SER A 252 7.18 -4.47 32.01
N LYS A 253 6.60 -5.32 31.14
CA LYS A 253 7.20 -5.70 29.85
C LYS A 253 7.33 -4.50 28.91
N ARG A 254 6.26 -3.70 28.75
CA ARG A 254 6.27 -2.45 27.96
C ARG A 254 7.32 -1.49 28.48
N ARG A 255 7.42 -1.27 29.80
CA ARG A 255 8.44 -0.41 30.39
C ARG A 255 9.87 -0.88 30.09
N LYS A 256 10.13 -2.19 30.07
CA LYS A 256 11.43 -2.74 29.66
C LYS A 256 11.70 -2.50 28.17
N LEU A 257 10.70 -2.69 27.32
CA LEU A 257 10.81 -2.48 25.87
C LEU A 257 11.02 -1.01 25.52
N TYR A 258 10.25 -0.07 26.10
CA TYR A 258 10.47 1.37 25.94
C TYR A 258 11.88 1.80 26.37
N ARG A 259 12.40 1.24 27.47
CA ARG A 259 13.80 1.48 27.89
C ARG A 259 14.81 0.90 26.91
N ALA A 260 14.50 -0.24 26.28
CA ALA A 260 15.35 -0.81 25.23
C ALA A 260 15.34 0.09 23.98
N THR A 261 14.18 0.59 23.57
CA THR A 261 14.04 1.56 22.47
C THR A 261 14.82 2.85 22.77
N GLY A 262 14.67 3.43 23.96
CA GLY A 262 15.40 4.63 24.36
C GLY A 262 16.92 4.41 24.41
N ARG A 263 17.38 3.28 24.97
CA ARG A 263 18.82 2.93 24.95
C ARG A 263 19.35 2.73 23.54
N PHE A 264 18.57 2.08 22.68
CA PHE A 264 18.93 1.87 21.29
C PHE A 264 19.05 3.20 20.53
N ILE A 265 18.11 4.12 20.74
CA ILE A 265 18.19 5.46 20.14
C ILE A 265 19.39 6.23 20.70
N LEU A 266 19.61 6.21 22.02
CA LEU A 266 20.70 6.97 22.66
C LEU A 266 22.08 6.44 22.29
N SER A 267 22.28 5.12 22.23
CA SER A 267 23.55 4.50 21.84
C SER A 267 23.94 4.82 20.40
N HIS A 268 22.98 5.26 19.60
CA HIS A 268 23.17 5.62 18.20
C HIS A 268 22.93 7.13 17.94
N SER A 269 22.57 7.91 18.95
CA SER A 269 22.39 9.38 18.84
C SER A 269 23.73 10.13 18.77
N TRP A 270 24.76 9.63 19.46
CA TRP A 270 26.14 10.15 19.38
C TRP A 270 26.80 9.97 18.00
N LEU A 271 26.17 9.15 17.16
CA LEU A 271 26.67 8.72 15.87
C LEU A 271 26.02 9.49 14.69
N ALA A 272 24.93 10.22 14.93
CA ALA A 272 24.39 11.21 14.00
C ALA A 272 25.23 12.51 13.98
N SER A 273 25.92 12.81 15.08
CA SER A 273 26.81 13.98 15.20
C SER A 273 28.05 13.90 14.30
N SER A 274 28.44 12.71 13.83
CA SER A 274 29.58 12.54 12.90
C SER A 274 29.22 12.71 11.42
N LEU A 275 27.93 12.91 11.10
CA LEU A 275 27.45 13.23 9.74
C LEU A 275 27.38 14.75 9.48
N ALA A 276 27.73 15.57 10.48
CA ALA A 276 27.72 17.03 10.43
C ALA A 276 29.11 17.66 10.22
N THR A 277 30.09 16.87 9.76
CA THR A 277 31.42 17.32 9.30
C THR A 277 31.65 16.81 7.89
#